data_AF-A0A1A8CZT7-F1
#
_entry.id   AF-A0A1A8CZT7-F1
#
_cell.length_a   1.000
_cell.length_b   1.000
_cell.length_c   1.000
_cell.angle_alpha   90.00
_cell.angle_beta   90.00
_cell.angle_gamma   90.00
#
_symmetry.space_group_name_H-M   'P 1'
#
loop_
_entity.id
_entity.type
_entity.pdbx_description
1 polymer ?
#
loop_
_entity_poly.entity_id
_entity_poly.type
_entity_poly.pdbx_seq_one_letter_code
_entity_poly.pdbx_strand_id
1 'polypeptide(L)'
;ARRGCVGTTSLLLERGADVNARIPSFPSTFPAIVALCTNNLPLLKCVLKNGCDALSCFTCVHSGAPHPPSEGLQNDCLLPLNCNGTPGRTIQFCEWISTPVVCERVGPVLDLLLEHVGHVQLCSKLTQLLDSRDEWHDVKRKSSSPRPLLHLCRVTIRTQMGRNRLRSIAGLPLPDRLIRYLSLADWN
;
A
#
# COMPACT_ATOMS: atom_id res chain seq x y z
N ALA A 1 -2.20 -10.55 -22.21
CA ALA A 1 -1.92 -11.27 -20.94
C ALA A 1 -2.21 -10.39 -19.72
N ARG A 2 -3.48 -10.00 -19.49
CA ARG A 2 -3.91 -9.04 -18.44
C ARG A 2 -4.78 -9.68 -17.36
N ARG A 3 -4.39 -10.87 -16.89
CA ARG A 3 -4.82 -11.35 -15.59
C ARG A 3 -3.56 -11.33 -14.74
N GLY A 4 -3.48 -10.42 -13.78
CA GLY A 4 -2.43 -10.43 -12.77
C GLY A 4 -2.54 -11.76 -12.03
N CYS A 5 -1.80 -12.76 -12.50
CA CYS A 5 -1.83 -14.09 -11.92
C CYS A 5 -1.10 -13.98 -10.59
N VAL A 6 -1.85 -14.12 -9.50
CA VAL A 6 -1.28 -14.16 -8.15
C VAL A 6 -0.19 -15.23 -8.10
N GLY A 7 -0.40 -16.39 -8.73
CA GLY A 7 0.60 -17.47 -8.81
C GLY A 7 1.91 -17.04 -9.49
N THR A 8 1.84 -16.41 -10.66
CA THR A 8 3.06 -15.92 -11.35
C THR A 8 3.76 -14.84 -10.54
N THR A 9 3.00 -13.92 -9.92
CA THR A 9 3.59 -12.85 -9.11
C THR A 9 4.23 -13.40 -7.85
N SER A 10 3.58 -14.32 -7.14
CA SER A 10 4.15 -15.02 -5.99
C SER A 10 5.45 -15.72 -6.36
N LEU A 11 5.47 -16.44 -7.49
CA LEU A 11 6.68 -17.11 -7.97
C LEU A 11 7.82 -16.13 -8.24
N LEU A 12 7.54 -15.00 -8.90
CA LEU A 12 8.56 -13.97 -9.16
C LEU A 12 9.11 -13.39 -7.85
N LEU A 13 8.24 -13.10 -6.89
CA LEU A 13 8.62 -12.56 -5.58
C LEU A 13 9.43 -13.58 -4.76
N GLU A 14 9.07 -14.86 -4.79
CA GLU A 14 9.84 -15.95 -4.18
C GLU A 14 11.26 -16.03 -4.74
N ARG A 15 11.41 -15.78 -6.05
CA ARG A 15 12.69 -15.72 -6.76
C ARG A 15 13.44 -14.40 -6.58
N GLY A 16 12.94 -13.48 -5.76
CA GLY A 16 13.64 -12.26 -5.37
C GLY A 16 13.34 -11.05 -6.25
N ALA A 17 12.27 -11.07 -7.05
CA ALA A 17 11.81 -9.88 -7.75
C ALA A 17 11.54 -8.74 -6.74
N ASP A 18 11.92 -7.51 -7.11
CA ASP A 18 11.72 -6.35 -6.26
C ASP A 18 10.29 -5.82 -6.37
N VAL A 19 9.51 -6.04 -5.31
CA VAL A 19 8.12 -5.56 -5.21
C VAL A 19 8.00 -4.03 -5.16
N ASN A 20 9.07 -3.33 -4.77
CA ASN A 20 9.10 -1.87 -4.66
C ASN A 20 9.88 -1.22 -5.82
N ALA A 21 10.11 -1.97 -6.91
CA ALA A 21 10.76 -1.44 -8.09
C ALA A 21 10.03 -0.19 -8.62
N ARG A 22 10.80 0.85 -8.91
CA ARG A 22 10.28 2.09 -9.49
C ARG A 22 9.89 1.83 -10.95
N ILE A 23 8.75 2.35 -11.36
CA ILE A 23 8.28 2.28 -12.75
C ILE A 23 8.52 3.65 -13.39
N PRO A 24 9.45 3.78 -14.36
CA PRO A 24 9.76 5.09 -14.96
C PRO A 24 8.55 5.79 -15.58
N SER A 25 7.61 5.02 -16.15
CA SER A 25 6.37 5.54 -16.73
C SER A 25 5.30 5.90 -15.69
N PHE A 26 5.55 5.64 -14.40
CA PHE A 26 4.68 6.01 -13.30
C PHE A 26 5.52 6.54 -12.13
N PRO A 27 6.04 7.77 -12.23
CA PRO A 27 6.82 8.37 -11.17
C PRO A 27 5.93 8.68 -9.97
N SER A 28 6.04 7.87 -8.92
CA SER A 28 5.28 8.03 -7.68
C SER A 28 6.17 8.01 -6.44
N THR A 29 5.69 8.60 -5.35
CA THR A 29 6.35 8.54 -4.03
C THR A 29 6.04 7.25 -3.26
N PHE A 30 5.10 6.46 -3.77
CA PHE A 30 4.67 5.16 -3.24
C PHE A 30 4.88 4.05 -4.28
N PRO A 31 4.97 2.76 -3.91
CA PRO A 31 5.13 1.67 -4.84
C PRO A 31 4.03 1.65 -5.91
N ALA A 32 4.44 1.82 -7.17
CA ALA A 32 3.53 1.84 -8.31
C ALA A 32 2.67 0.57 -8.41
N ILE A 33 3.16 -0.57 -7.89
CA ILE A 33 2.41 -1.82 -7.82
C ILE A 33 1.10 -1.70 -7.02
N VAL A 34 1.02 -0.80 -6.04
CA VAL A 34 -0.23 -0.53 -5.29
C VAL A 34 -1.32 0.04 -6.21
N ALA A 35 -0.95 0.97 -7.09
CA ALA A 35 -1.86 1.53 -8.09
C ALA A 35 -2.24 0.49 -9.17
N LEU A 36 -1.34 -0.44 -9.50
CA LEU A 36 -1.65 -1.53 -10.43
C LEU A 36 -2.58 -2.59 -9.83
N CYS A 37 -2.55 -2.77 -8.50
CA CYS A 37 -3.33 -3.79 -7.80
C CYS A 37 -4.69 -3.29 -7.28
N THR A 38 -5.09 -2.04 -7.56
CA THR A 38 -6.33 -1.45 -7.02
C THR A 38 -7.57 -2.27 -7.34
N ASN A 39 -7.61 -2.91 -8.50
CA ASN A 39 -8.71 -3.78 -8.93
C ASN A 39 -8.46 -5.28 -8.67
N ASN A 40 -7.41 -5.63 -7.94
CA ASN A 40 -7.02 -7.00 -7.65
C ASN A 40 -6.48 -7.11 -6.22
N LEU A 41 -7.40 -7.10 -5.25
CA LEU A 41 -7.07 -7.22 -3.83
C LEU A 41 -6.26 -8.47 -3.48
N PRO A 42 -6.49 -9.66 -4.08
CA PRO A 42 -5.62 -10.81 -3.87
C PRO A 42 -4.16 -10.56 -4.28
N LEU A 43 -3.95 -9.86 -5.39
CA LEU A 43 -2.60 -9.47 -5.81
C LEU A 43 -2.00 -8.43 -4.87
N LEU A 44 -2.79 -7.44 -4.42
CA LEU A 44 -2.38 -6.46 -3.41
C LEU A 44 -1.94 -7.15 -2.11
N LYS A 45 -2.72 -8.12 -1.62
CA LYS A 45 -2.37 -8.95 -0.45
C LYS A 45 -1.05 -9.69 -0.66
N CYS A 46 -0.86 -10.29 -1.84
CA CYS A 46 0.37 -10.99 -2.18
C CYS A 46 1.60 -10.06 -2.13
N VAL A 47 1.53 -8.88 -2.76
CA VAL A 47 2.68 -7.95 -2.76
C VAL A 47 2.98 -7.39 -1.37
N LEU A 48 1.95 -7.08 -0.57
CA LEU A 48 2.10 -6.61 0.81
C LEU A 48 2.71 -7.69 1.73
N LYS A 49 2.27 -8.94 1.58
CA LYS A 49 2.85 -10.09 2.29
C LYS A 49 4.34 -10.29 1.98
N ASN A 50 4.77 -9.92 0.78
CA ASN A 50 6.15 -10.03 0.32
C ASN A 50 7.00 -8.76 0.54
N GLY A 51 6.50 -7.79 1.32
CA GLY A 51 7.28 -6.61 1.74
C GLY A 51 7.14 -5.40 0.83
N CYS A 52 6.01 -5.25 0.14
CA CYS A 52 5.62 -3.97 -0.46
C CYS A 52 5.62 -2.87 0.62
N ASP A 53 6.25 -1.73 0.32
CA ASP A 53 6.39 -0.60 1.22
C ASP A 53 5.09 0.19 1.33
N ALA A 54 4.15 -0.34 2.12
CA ALA A 54 2.86 0.31 2.39
C ALA A 54 2.99 1.64 3.15
N LEU A 55 4.09 1.86 3.89
CA LEU A 55 4.27 3.06 4.71
C LEU A 55 4.39 4.31 3.83
N SER A 56 5.10 4.20 2.70
CA SER A 56 5.25 5.28 1.72
C SER A 56 3.92 5.78 1.12
N CYS A 57 2.85 4.97 1.15
CA CYS A 57 1.50 5.41 0.78
C CYS A 57 0.97 6.49 1.74
N PHE A 58 1.46 6.53 2.98
CA PHE A 58 1.04 7.50 3.99
C PHE A 58 2.08 8.60 4.23
N THR A 59 3.17 8.64 3.46
CA THR A 59 4.13 9.74 3.51
C THR A 59 3.73 10.83 2.51
N CYS A 60 3.22 11.95 3.03
CA CYS A 60 2.82 13.11 2.24
C CYS A 60 3.69 14.32 2.57
N VAL A 61 4.10 15.08 1.55
CA VAL A 61 4.93 16.29 1.75
C VAL A 61 4.19 17.38 2.52
N HIS A 62 2.86 17.42 2.42
CA HIS A 62 2.02 18.38 3.13
C HIS A 62 1.70 17.93 4.56
N SER A 63 1.86 16.64 4.88
CA SER A 63 1.51 16.10 6.20
C SER A 63 0.11 16.59 6.63
N GLY A 64 -0.05 17.09 7.87
CA GLY A 64 -1.32 17.64 8.35
C GLY A 64 -1.69 19.02 7.81
N ALA A 65 -0.82 19.69 7.05
CA ALA A 65 -1.14 21.02 6.51
C ALA A 65 -2.23 20.91 5.42
N PRO A 66 -3.04 21.97 5.22
CA PRO A 66 -3.95 22.04 4.09
C PRO A 66 -3.21 21.88 2.77
N HIS A 67 -3.71 21.02 1.89
CA HIS A 67 -3.19 20.95 0.52
C HIS A 67 -3.56 22.25 -0.22
N PRO A 68 -2.70 22.77 -1.11
CA PRO A 68 -3.11 23.84 -2.01
C PRO A 68 -4.29 23.36 -2.88
N PRO A 69 -5.14 24.28 -3.39
CA PRO A 69 -6.22 23.94 -4.30
C PRO A 69 -5.69 23.04 -5.41
N SER A 70 -6.25 21.83 -5.55
CA SER A 70 -5.75 20.88 -6.54
C SER A 70 -6.00 21.45 -7.94
N GLU A 71 -4.93 21.84 -8.63
CA GLU A 71 -4.93 21.85 -10.08
C GLU A 71 -5.17 20.40 -10.50
N GLY A 72 -6.39 20.10 -10.95
CA GLY A 72 -6.88 18.73 -11.12
C GLY A 72 -5.86 17.86 -11.83
N LEU A 73 -5.57 16.69 -11.24
CA LEU A 73 -4.76 15.69 -11.91
C LEU A 73 -5.48 15.33 -13.21
N GLN A 74 -4.93 15.71 -14.36
CA GLN A 74 -5.51 15.35 -15.66
C GLN A 74 -5.58 13.81 -15.73
N ASN A 75 -6.69 13.28 -16.23
CA ASN A 75 -6.96 11.83 -16.33
C ASN A 75 -5.81 11.05 -17.00
N ASP A 76 -5.00 11.73 -17.80
CA ASP A 76 -3.82 11.19 -18.48
C ASP A 76 -2.74 10.64 -17.54
N CYS A 77 -2.69 11.09 -16.27
CA CYS A 77 -1.76 10.55 -15.25
C CYS A 77 -2.26 9.24 -14.60
N LEU A 78 -3.51 8.83 -14.88
CA LEU A 78 -4.12 7.63 -14.27
C LEU A 78 -3.72 6.34 -14.99
N LEU A 79 -3.12 6.44 -16.18
CA LEU A 79 -2.65 5.30 -16.96
C LEU A 79 -1.12 5.26 -16.90
N PRO A 80 -0.50 4.21 -16.33
CA PRO A 80 0.96 3.97 -16.32
C PRO A 80 1.61 3.84 -17.71
N LEU A 81 0.87 4.15 -18.78
CA LEU A 81 1.16 3.88 -20.17
C LEU A 81 1.11 5.15 -21.04
N ASN A 82 0.71 6.31 -20.51
CA ASN A 82 0.72 7.53 -21.30
C ASN A 82 2.09 8.20 -21.20
N CYS A 83 2.91 8.00 -22.24
CA CYS A 83 4.31 8.43 -22.31
C CYS A 83 4.51 9.95 -22.46
N ASN A 84 3.46 10.76 -22.28
CA ASN A 84 3.44 12.18 -22.65
C ASN A 84 3.38 13.14 -21.45
N GLY A 85 3.65 12.67 -20.23
CA GLY A 85 3.62 13.49 -19.01
C GLY A 85 4.85 14.39 -18.85
N THR A 86 4.60 15.64 -18.43
CA THR A 86 5.58 16.68 -18.08
C THR A 86 6.73 16.14 -17.21
N PRO A 87 8.01 16.46 -17.53
CA PRO A 87 9.15 15.96 -16.79
C PRO A 87 9.16 16.53 -15.35
N GLY A 88 9.16 15.63 -14.35
CA GLY A 88 9.68 15.94 -13.01
C GLY A 88 8.73 15.87 -11.82
N ARG A 89 7.41 15.73 -11.99
CA ARG A 89 6.49 15.63 -10.84
C ARG A 89 6.22 14.17 -10.45
N THR A 90 6.57 13.81 -9.22
CA THR A 90 6.15 12.52 -8.63
C THR A 90 4.75 12.60 -8.06
N ILE A 91 3.89 11.64 -8.39
CA ILE A 91 2.53 11.54 -7.88
C ILE A 91 2.56 11.05 -6.43
N GLN A 92 1.84 11.76 -5.54
CA GLN A 92 1.63 11.31 -4.17
C GLN A 92 0.39 10.43 -4.06
N PHE A 93 0.41 9.49 -3.10
CA PHE A 93 -0.71 8.55 -2.91
C PHE A 93 -2.04 9.26 -2.64
N CYS A 94 -2.03 10.28 -1.77
CA CYS A 94 -3.20 11.10 -1.47
C CYS A 94 -3.77 11.86 -2.68
N GLU A 95 -2.97 12.13 -3.71
CA GLU A 95 -3.45 12.76 -4.95
C GLU A 95 -4.10 11.72 -5.86
N TRP A 96 -3.43 10.59 -6.04
CA TRP A 96 -3.89 9.49 -6.87
C TRP A 96 -5.23 8.92 -6.37
N ILE A 97 -5.35 8.75 -5.06
CA ILE A 97 -6.48 8.10 -4.40
C ILE A 97 -7.77 8.95 -4.42
N SER A 98 -7.62 10.27 -4.47
CA SER A 98 -8.74 11.22 -4.49
C SER A 98 -9.31 11.41 -5.90
N THR A 99 -8.74 10.75 -6.92
CA THR A 99 -9.29 10.82 -8.28
C THR A 99 -10.63 10.06 -8.36
N PRO A 100 -11.61 10.52 -9.14
CA PRO A 100 -12.96 9.94 -9.13
C PRO A 100 -12.99 8.43 -9.41
N VAL A 101 -12.17 7.98 -10.35
CA VAL A 101 -12.09 6.58 -10.79
C VAL A 101 -11.55 5.65 -9.69
N VAL A 102 -10.61 6.15 -8.88
CA VAL A 102 -9.94 5.36 -7.83
C VAL A 102 -10.72 5.45 -6.51
N CYS A 103 -11.32 6.61 -6.25
CA CYS A 103 -12.02 6.92 -5.00
C CYS A 103 -13.14 5.91 -4.67
N GLU A 104 -13.83 5.35 -5.65
CA GLU A 104 -14.88 4.34 -5.39
C GLU A 104 -14.33 3.00 -4.85
N ARG A 105 -13.08 2.66 -5.14
CA ARG A 105 -12.52 1.31 -4.91
C ARG A 105 -11.53 1.26 -3.76
N VAL A 106 -11.36 2.37 -3.06
CA VAL A 106 -10.16 2.54 -2.25
C VAL A 106 -10.32 2.15 -0.79
N GLY A 107 -11.54 2.02 -0.27
CA GLY A 107 -11.77 1.54 1.10
C GLY A 107 -11.01 0.24 1.40
N PRO A 108 -11.22 -0.84 0.62
CA PRO A 108 -10.49 -2.10 0.81
C PRO A 108 -8.97 -1.99 0.59
N VAL A 109 -8.52 -1.12 -0.30
CA VAL A 109 -7.09 -0.90 -0.55
C VAL A 109 -6.43 -0.23 0.66
N LEU A 110 -7.05 0.84 1.19
CA LEU A 110 -6.60 1.52 2.41
C LEU A 110 -6.59 0.57 3.60
N ASP A 111 -7.64 -0.25 3.74
CA ASP A 111 -7.73 -1.23 4.83
C ASP A 111 -6.56 -2.22 4.81
N LEU A 112 -6.22 -2.73 3.62
CA LEU A 112 -5.08 -3.63 3.44
C LEU A 112 -3.74 -2.96 3.71
N LEU A 113 -3.58 -1.71 3.28
CA LEU A 113 -2.36 -0.93 3.54
C LEU A 113 -2.18 -0.67 5.04
N LEU A 114 -3.26 -0.34 5.76
CA LEU A 114 -3.26 -0.11 7.22
C LEU A 114 -2.94 -1.38 8.04
N GLU A 115 -3.12 -2.56 7.47
CA GLU A 115 -2.69 -3.82 8.08
C GLU A 115 -1.16 -4.07 7.96
N HIS A 116 -0.47 -3.32 7.12
CA HIS A 116 0.95 -3.51 6.88
C HIS A 116 1.81 -2.36 7.44
N VAL A 117 1.18 -1.41 8.12
CA VAL A 117 1.84 -0.27 8.75
C VAL A 117 1.52 -0.21 10.24
N GLY A 118 2.39 0.46 11.00
CA GLY A 118 2.15 0.79 12.40
C GLY A 118 1.21 1.99 12.54
N HIS A 119 1.51 2.87 13.49
CA HIS A 119 0.83 4.15 13.58
C HIS A 119 1.23 5.04 12.40
N VAL A 120 0.25 5.60 11.69
CA VAL A 120 0.46 6.53 10.57
C VAL A 120 -0.33 7.81 10.79
N GLN A 121 0.26 8.95 10.43
CA GLN A 121 -0.43 10.23 10.43
C GLN A 121 -0.95 10.50 9.03
N LEU A 122 -2.27 10.57 8.86
CA LEU A 122 -2.88 10.87 7.58
C LEU A 122 -2.77 12.35 7.25
N CYS A 123 -2.50 12.66 5.99
CA CYS A 123 -2.55 14.04 5.51
C CYS A 123 -3.98 14.57 5.43
N SER A 124 -4.14 15.89 5.44
CA SER A 124 -5.48 16.52 5.46
C SER A 124 -6.37 16.08 4.29
N LYS A 125 -5.79 15.80 3.11
CA LYS A 125 -6.52 15.28 1.94
C LYS A 125 -7.03 13.84 2.13
N LEU A 126 -6.22 12.95 2.70
CA LEU A 126 -6.65 11.58 3.03
C LEU A 126 -7.70 11.60 4.15
N THR A 127 -7.50 12.44 5.17
CA THR A 127 -8.46 12.61 6.27
C THR A 127 -9.82 13.07 5.75
N GLN A 128 -9.84 14.11 4.91
CA GLN A 128 -11.08 14.60 4.29
C GLN A 128 -11.77 13.53 3.43
N LEU A 129 -10.99 12.73 2.69
CA LEU A 129 -11.54 11.64 1.89
C LEU A 129 -12.21 10.57 2.77
N LEU A 130 -11.57 10.20 3.89
CA LEU A 130 -12.13 9.28 4.88
C LEU A 130 -13.37 9.86 5.59
N ASP A 131 -13.40 11.17 5.82
CA ASP A 131 -14.54 11.85 6.46
C ASP A 131 -15.74 12.02 5.52
N SER A 132 -15.51 12.02 4.21
CA SER A 132 -16.57 12.24 3.21
C SER A 132 -17.48 11.04 2.96
N ARG A 133 -17.11 9.84 3.43
CA ARG A 133 -17.81 8.58 3.10
C ARG A 133 -18.05 7.71 4.33
N ASP A 134 -19.31 7.44 4.62
CA ASP A 134 -19.72 6.60 5.74
C ASP A 134 -19.27 5.13 5.60
N GLU A 135 -18.96 4.66 4.40
CA GLU A 135 -18.50 3.28 4.21
C GLU A 135 -17.10 3.03 4.80
N TRP A 136 -16.34 4.10 5.12
CA TRP A 136 -14.94 3.99 5.52
C TRP A 136 -14.71 4.23 7.02
N HIS A 137 -15.78 4.19 7.82
CA HIS A 137 -15.70 4.35 9.28
C HIS A 137 -14.69 3.39 9.94
N ASP A 138 -14.63 2.14 9.50
CA ASP A 138 -13.68 1.16 10.07
C ASP A 138 -12.23 1.47 9.69
N VAL A 139 -11.99 1.91 8.44
CA VAL A 139 -10.68 2.35 7.97
C VAL A 139 -10.23 3.59 8.76
N LYS A 140 -11.13 4.56 8.94
CA LYS A 140 -10.90 5.75 9.76
C LYS A 140 -10.53 5.36 11.19
N ARG A 141 -11.28 4.45 11.82
CA ARG A 141 -11.00 3.94 13.17
C ARG A 141 -9.61 3.28 13.26
N LYS A 142 -9.22 2.48 12.26
CA LYS A 142 -7.89 1.85 12.20
C LYS A 142 -6.77 2.87 12.09
N SER A 143 -7.01 4.00 11.43
CA SER A 143 -6.02 5.08 11.29
C SER A 143 -5.92 6.01 12.51
N SER A 144 -6.99 6.15 13.29
CA SER A 144 -7.04 7.10 14.42
C SER A 144 -6.73 6.47 15.78
N SER A 145 -6.91 5.16 15.94
CA SER A 145 -6.65 4.45 17.20
C SER A 145 -5.28 3.77 17.21
N PRO A 146 -4.56 3.77 18.35
CA PRO A 146 -3.33 3.01 18.47
C PRO A 146 -3.61 1.52 18.26
N ARG A 147 -2.83 0.89 17.38
CA ARG A 147 -3.01 -0.53 17.01
C ARG A 147 -2.60 -1.43 18.19
N PRO A 148 -3.19 -2.63 18.33
CA PRO A 148 -2.79 -3.58 19.36
C PRO A 148 -1.29 -3.86 19.34
N LEU A 149 -0.66 -4.06 20.50
CA LEU A 149 0.77 -4.35 20.58
C LEU A 149 1.19 -5.53 19.72
N LEU A 150 0.34 -6.57 19.63
CA LEU A 150 0.61 -7.74 18.78
C LEU A 150 0.82 -7.35 17.30
N HIS A 151 -0.01 -6.45 16.79
CA HIS A 151 0.12 -5.90 15.43
C HIS A 151 1.40 -5.10 15.26
N LEU A 152 1.70 -4.20 16.21
CA LEU A 152 2.92 -3.40 16.19
C LEU A 152 4.17 -4.29 16.24
N CYS A 153 4.17 -5.34 17.06
CA CYS A 153 5.23 -6.34 17.10
C CYS A 153 5.40 -7.03 15.74
N ARG A 154 4.30 -7.45 15.09
CA ARG A 154 4.34 -8.06 13.75
C ARG A 154 4.98 -7.14 12.73
N VAL A 155 4.54 -5.89 12.67
CA VAL A 155 5.06 -4.89 11.74
C VAL A 155 6.54 -4.62 12.01
N THR A 156 6.91 -4.44 13.28
CA THR A 156 8.29 -4.17 13.69
C THR A 156 9.23 -5.32 13.33
N ILE A 157 8.86 -6.57 13.68
CA ILE A 157 9.65 -7.77 13.35
C ILE A 157 9.84 -7.88 11.84
N ARG A 158 8.74 -7.77 11.06
CA ARG A 158 8.81 -7.86 9.59
C ARG A 158 9.68 -6.76 8.98
N THR A 159 9.61 -5.54 9.52
CA THR A 159 10.43 -4.41 9.08
C THR A 159 11.91 -4.65 9.37
N GLN A 160 12.26 -5.11 10.59
CA GLN A 160 13.64 -5.41 10.96
C GLN A 160 14.24 -6.61 10.21
N MET A 161 13.42 -7.63 9.91
CA MET A 161 13.87 -8.73 9.05
C MET A 161 14.20 -8.25 7.64
N GLY A 162 13.46 -7.26 7.14
CA GLY A 162 13.56 -6.75 5.79
C GLY A 162 13.00 -7.72 4.75
N ARG A 163 12.59 -7.18 3.60
CA ARG A 163 11.87 -7.92 2.54
C ARG A 163 12.54 -9.23 2.13
N ASN A 164 13.86 -9.24 1.97
CA ASN A 164 14.61 -10.40 1.48
C ASN A 164 14.60 -11.61 2.43
N ARG A 165 14.35 -11.38 3.73
CA ARG A 165 14.34 -12.40 4.78
C ARG A 165 12.93 -12.79 5.23
N LEU A 166 11.89 -12.14 4.73
CA LEU A 166 10.50 -12.51 5.05
C LEU A 166 10.18 -13.95 4.64
N ARG A 167 10.75 -14.44 3.54
CA ARG A 167 10.66 -15.84 3.11
C ARG A 167 11.29 -16.85 4.09
N SER A 168 12.19 -16.38 4.95
CA SER A 168 12.89 -17.22 5.93
C SER A 168 12.15 -17.31 7.27
N ILE A 169 10.99 -16.65 7.44
CA ILE A 169 10.21 -16.71 8.68
C ILE A 169 9.85 -18.15 9.05
N ALA A 170 9.55 -19.00 8.05
CA ALA A 170 9.23 -20.41 8.25
C ALA A 170 10.38 -21.24 8.85
N GLY A 171 11.63 -20.75 8.77
CA GLY A 171 12.80 -21.43 9.32
C GLY A 171 13.24 -20.93 10.70
N LEU A 172 12.48 -20.02 11.32
CA LEU A 172 12.81 -19.50 12.65
C LEU A 172 12.46 -20.53 13.74
N PRO A 173 13.23 -20.62 14.84
CA PRO A 173 12.94 -21.50 15.97
C PRO A 173 11.79 -20.93 16.83
N LEU A 174 10.61 -20.76 16.24
CA LEU A 174 9.42 -20.20 16.87
C LEU A 174 8.26 -21.21 16.78
N PRO A 175 7.30 -21.17 17.73
CA PRO A 175 6.06 -21.94 17.62
C PRO A 175 5.31 -21.67 16.31
N ASP A 176 4.68 -22.69 15.74
CA ASP A 176 3.94 -22.62 14.46
C ASP A 176 2.90 -21.50 14.40
N ARG A 177 2.24 -21.21 15.53
CA ARG A 177 1.26 -20.12 15.63
C ARG A 177 1.92 -18.76 15.38
N LEU A 178 3.12 -18.53 15.90
CA LEU A 178 3.86 -17.29 15.68
C LEU A 178 4.43 -17.22 14.25
N ILE A 179 4.91 -18.35 13.71
CA ILE A 179 5.35 -18.42 12.31
C ILE A 179 4.20 -18.06 11.37
N ARG A 180 3.00 -18.63 11.56
CA ARG A 180 1.82 -18.30 10.75
C ARG A 180 1.40 -16.84 10.87
N TYR A 181 1.41 -16.30 12.08
CA TYR A 181 1.10 -14.90 12.33
C TYR A 181 2.08 -13.94 11.63
N LEU A 182 3.39 -14.18 11.76
CA LEU A 182 4.43 -13.35 11.13
C LEU A 182 4.46 -13.51 9.60
N SER A 183 4.18 -14.73 9.10
CA SER A 183 4.16 -15.05 7.67
C SER A 183 2.87 -14.60 6.97
N LEU A 184 1.86 -14.14 7.71
CA LEU A 184 0.54 -13.83 7.15
C LEU A 184 -0.03 -15.03 6.40
N ALA A 185 0.09 -16.22 6.99
CA ALA A 185 -0.44 -17.45 6.42
C ALA A 185 -1.97 -17.52 6.57
N ASP A 186 -2.48 -17.08 7.72
CA ASP A 186 -3.92 -17.10 8.06
C ASP A 186 -4.62 -15.77 7.68
N TRP A 187 -3.94 -14.90 6.92
CA TRP A 187 -4.50 -13.62 6.46
C TRP A 187 -5.48 -13.87 5.30
N ASN A 188 -6.76 -14.02 5.62
CA ASN A 188 -7.87 -14.27 4.68
C ASN A 188 -8.42 -13.00 4.03
#